data_AF-A0AAE3GEQ9-F1
#
_entry.id   AF-A0AAE3GEQ9-F1
#
_cell.length_a   1.000
_cell.length_b   1.000
_cell.length_c   1.000
_cell.angle_alpha   90.00
_cell.angle_beta   90.00
_cell.angle_gamma   90.00
#
_symmetry.space_group_name_H-M   'P 1'
#
loop_
_entity.id
_entity.type
_entity.pdbx_description
1 polymer ?
#
loop_
_entity_poly.entity_id
_entity_poly.type
_entity_poly.pdbx_seq_one_letter_code
_entity_poly.pdbx_strand_id
1 'polypeptide(L)'
;MDSRDVDEELALLVSRKWTLYYFGGREQPRAIGAVYQYPCSECADVVLIRGEWLTIAFRTPTDEHTDVFRPEQVVWWYGSATLWALRAVFQLAPPGDLRAPHLPMPAPGCCRLAPELTKPLVVRPPRFSGRLC
;
A
#
# COMPACT_ATOMS: atom_id res chain seq x y z
N MET A 1 -19.66 -3.64 -9.83
CA MET A 1 -18.32 -3.23 -10.32
C MET A 1 -17.78 -4.42 -11.09
N ASP A 2 -17.20 -4.23 -12.26
CA ASP A 2 -16.71 -5.37 -13.06
C ASP A 2 -15.42 -5.91 -12.42
N SER A 3 -15.36 -7.22 -12.20
CA SER A 3 -14.17 -7.91 -11.66
C SER A 3 -12.92 -7.59 -12.48
N ARG A 4 -13.08 -7.40 -13.81
CA ARG A 4 -11.98 -7.12 -14.73
C ARG A 4 -11.29 -5.78 -14.43
N ASP A 5 -12.05 -4.75 -14.07
CA ASP A 5 -11.49 -3.42 -13.77
C ASP A 5 -10.59 -3.48 -12.52
N VAL A 6 -10.95 -4.31 -11.53
CA VAL A 6 -10.15 -4.51 -10.32
C VAL A 6 -8.89 -5.32 -10.64
N ASP A 7 -9.01 -6.37 -11.46
CA ASP A 7 -7.87 -7.19 -11.87
C ASP A 7 -6.81 -6.39 -12.65
N GLU A 8 -7.24 -5.47 -13.52
CA GLU A 8 -6.35 -4.57 -14.26
C GLU A 8 -5.55 -3.65 -13.31
N GLU A 9 -6.20 -3.03 -12.32
CA GLU A 9 -5.52 -2.16 -11.36
C GLU A 9 -4.60 -2.96 -10.41
N LEU A 10 -4.98 -4.18 -10.05
CA LEU A 10 -4.10 -5.09 -9.30
C LEU A 10 -2.87 -5.49 -10.13
N ALA A 11 -3.02 -5.68 -11.45
CA ALA A 11 -1.90 -5.91 -12.35
C ALA A 11 -0.97 -4.68 -12.41
N LEU A 12 -1.51 -3.47 -12.26
CA LEU A 12 -0.69 -2.26 -12.18
C LEU A 12 0.24 -2.27 -10.96
N LEU A 13 -0.18 -2.77 -9.78
CA LEU A 13 0.70 -2.91 -8.61
C LEU A 13 1.95 -3.73 -8.97
N VAL A 14 1.77 -4.86 -9.64
CA VAL A 14 2.87 -5.74 -10.05
C VAL A 14 3.78 -5.05 -11.07
N SER A 15 3.18 -4.41 -12.08
CA SER A 15 3.94 -3.72 -13.12
C SER A 15 4.76 -2.53 -12.57
N ARG A 16 4.20 -1.82 -11.58
CA ARG A 16 4.79 -0.66 -10.90
C ARG A 16 5.71 -1.06 -9.72
N LYS A 17 6.09 -2.33 -9.63
CA LYS A 17 7.08 -2.84 -8.67
C LYS A 17 6.67 -2.70 -7.19
N TRP A 18 5.39 -2.81 -6.90
CA TRP A 18 4.91 -2.92 -5.52
C TRP A 18 5.24 -4.31 -4.96
N THR A 19 5.59 -4.36 -3.67
CA THR A 19 5.72 -5.60 -2.90
C THR A 19 4.35 -5.99 -2.37
N LEU A 20 3.92 -7.23 -2.60
CA LEU A 20 2.63 -7.73 -2.12
C LEU A 20 2.80 -8.63 -0.90
N TYR A 21 1.93 -8.45 0.08
CA TYR A 21 1.89 -9.15 1.35
C TYR A 21 0.50 -9.77 1.50
N TYR A 22 0.44 -11.10 1.59
CA TYR A 22 -0.82 -11.84 1.74
C TYR A 22 -0.95 -12.31 3.17
N PHE A 23 -2.02 -11.85 3.83
CA PHE A 23 -2.29 -12.08 5.24
C PHE A 23 -3.41 -13.09 5.42
N GLY A 24 -3.21 -14.11 6.25
CA GLY A 24 -4.22 -15.14 6.51
C GLY A 24 -4.17 -16.35 5.57
N GLY A 25 -3.14 -16.46 4.74
CA GLY A 25 -2.94 -17.55 3.77
C GLY A 25 -2.98 -17.07 2.32
N ARG A 26 -2.38 -17.85 1.41
CA ARG A 26 -2.20 -17.46 0.00
C ARG A 26 -3.46 -17.64 -0.84
N GLU A 27 -4.19 -18.74 -0.64
CA GLU A 27 -5.35 -19.11 -1.48
C GLU A 27 -6.59 -18.26 -1.17
N GLN A 28 -6.73 -17.83 0.09
CA GLN A 28 -7.84 -17.00 0.55
C GLN A 28 -7.33 -15.98 1.57
N PRO A 29 -6.58 -14.95 1.11
CA PRO A 29 -6.05 -13.93 2.01
C PRO A 29 -7.21 -13.18 2.68
N ARG A 30 -7.12 -13.01 4.01
CA ARG A 30 -8.02 -12.13 4.77
C ARG A 30 -7.73 -10.66 4.51
N ALA A 31 -6.48 -10.36 4.15
CA ALA A 31 -6.07 -9.04 3.70
C ALA A 31 -4.89 -9.15 2.73
N ILE A 32 -4.79 -8.17 1.83
CA ILE A 32 -3.63 -7.98 0.97
C ILE A 32 -3.04 -6.60 1.29
N GLY A 33 -1.78 -6.58 1.66
CA GLY A 33 -0.97 -5.36 1.72
C GLY A 33 -0.18 -5.20 0.42
N ALA A 34 -0.18 -4.01 -0.16
CA ALA A 34 0.75 -3.64 -1.21
C ALA A 34 1.60 -2.49 -0.69
N VAL A 35 2.93 -2.57 -0.86
CA VAL A 35 3.87 -1.54 -0.41
C VAL A 35 4.77 -1.12 -1.56
N TYR A 36 4.87 0.17 -1.78
CA TYR A 36 5.89 0.79 -2.64
C TYR A 36 6.82 1.63 -1.78
N GLN A 37 8.00 1.08 -1.49
CA GLN A 37 9.07 1.80 -0.82
C GLN A 37 9.80 2.69 -1.84
N TYR A 38 9.88 4.00 -1.56
CA TYR A 38 10.63 4.91 -2.41
C TYR A 38 12.15 4.72 -2.19
N PRO A 39 12.95 4.43 -3.23
CA PRO A 39 14.39 4.16 -3.06
C PRO A 39 15.22 5.34 -2.53
N CYS A 40 14.77 6.57 -2.76
CA CYS A 40 15.49 7.81 -2.39
C CYS A 40 14.66 8.70 -1.46
N SER A 41 13.68 8.15 -0.75
CA SER A 41 12.84 8.91 0.18
C SER A 41 12.47 8.05 1.39
N GLU A 42 12.41 8.69 2.56
CA GLU A 42 12.00 8.10 3.84
C GLU A 42 10.46 7.99 3.92
N CYS A 43 9.84 7.43 2.89
CA CYS A 43 8.42 7.12 2.90
C CYS A 43 8.04 5.95 2.01
N ALA A 44 6.86 5.40 2.30
CA ALA A 44 6.26 4.33 1.53
C ALA A 44 4.80 4.66 1.24
N ASP A 45 4.35 4.27 0.05
CA ASP A 45 2.93 4.15 -0.26
C ASP A 45 2.45 2.75 0.08
N VAL A 46 1.30 2.66 0.71
CA VAL A 46 0.71 1.42 1.21
C VAL A 46 -0.74 1.33 0.80
N VAL A 47 -1.18 0.14 0.39
CA VAL A 47 -2.58 -0.20 0.15
C VAL A 47 -2.94 -1.41 0.98
N LEU A 48 -4.01 -1.32 1.77
CA LEU A 48 -4.59 -2.42 2.54
C LEU A 48 -5.94 -2.78 1.94
N ILE A 49 -6.02 -3.94 1.29
CA ILE A 49 -7.25 -4.50 0.73
C ILE A 49 -7.79 -5.55 1.70
N ARG A 50 -8.97 -5.32 2.26
CA ARG A 50 -9.68 -6.26 3.16
C ARG A 50 -10.96 -6.83 2.54
N GLY A 51 -11.17 -6.55 1.25
CA GLY A 51 -12.36 -6.88 0.48
C GLY A 51 -12.58 -5.81 -0.60
N GLU A 52 -13.46 -6.12 -1.55
CA GLU A 52 -13.77 -5.27 -2.72
C GLU A 52 -14.16 -3.82 -2.34
N TRP A 53 -14.83 -3.66 -1.20
CA TRP A 53 -15.39 -2.39 -0.74
C TRP A 53 -14.62 -1.76 0.42
N LEU A 54 -13.57 -2.42 0.91
CA LEU A 54 -12.82 -1.98 2.08
C LEU A 54 -11.33 -1.97 1.77
N THR A 55 -10.93 -0.92 1.05
CA THR A 55 -9.52 -0.66 0.73
C THR A 55 -9.08 0.69 1.26
N ILE A 56 -7.95 0.72 1.97
CA ILE A 56 -7.33 1.95 2.48
C ILE A 56 -5.97 2.10 1.82
N ALA A 57 -5.76 3.22 1.12
CA ALA A 57 -4.46 3.62 0.62
C ALA A 57 -3.90 4.76 1.48
N PHE A 58 -2.59 4.79 1.71
CA PHE A 58 -1.95 5.87 2.45
C PHE A 58 -0.47 6.00 2.11
N ARG A 59 0.10 7.16 2.42
CA ARG A 59 1.55 7.38 2.46
C ARG A 59 1.98 7.57 3.90
N THR A 60 2.98 6.81 4.32
CA THR A 60 3.59 6.90 5.66
C THR A 60 5.06 7.28 5.53
N PRO A 61 5.59 8.16 6.40
CA PRO A 61 7.03 8.23 6.62
C PRO A 61 7.57 6.85 7.02
N THR A 62 8.82 6.55 6.66
CA THR A 62 9.50 5.29 6.98
C THR A 62 10.93 5.53 7.43
N ASP A 63 11.30 4.91 8.54
CA ASP A 63 12.68 4.75 9.02
C ASP A 63 13.06 3.26 9.09
N GLU A 64 14.23 2.94 9.65
CA GLU A 64 14.74 1.56 9.78
C GLU A 64 13.86 0.63 10.63
N HIS A 65 12.90 1.17 11.40
CA HIS A 65 12.07 0.42 12.35
C HIS A 65 10.57 0.51 12.06
N THR A 66 10.18 1.23 11.01
CA THR A 66 8.77 1.49 10.72
C THR A 66 8.04 0.24 10.24
N ASP A 67 7.03 -0.20 11.01
CA ASP A 67 6.01 -1.13 10.51
C ASP A 67 4.99 -0.36 9.67
N VAL A 68 5.16 -0.42 8.35
CA VAL A 68 4.28 0.26 7.38
C VAL A 68 2.82 -0.23 7.44
N PHE A 69 2.54 -1.38 8.05
CA PHE A 69 1.18 -1.88 8.24
C PHE A 69 0.55 -1.40 9.54
N ARG A 70 1.32 -0.74 10.40
CA ARG A 70 0.86 -0.16 11.67
C ARG A 70 1.43 1.25 11.84
N PRO A 71 1.20 2.16 10.89
CA PRO A 71 1.78 3.50 10.94
C PRO A 71 1.27 4.27 12.16
N GLU A 72 2.17 5.06 12.75
CA GLU A 72 1.82 6.07 13.74
C GLU A 72 1.34 7.35 13.06
N GLN A 73 1.95 7.70 11.94
CA GLN A 73 1.67 8.91 11.17
C GLN A 73 1.48 8.58 9.68
N VAL A 74 0.67 9.38 9.01
CA VAL A 74 0.53 9.39 7.55
C VAL A 74 0.66 10.82 7.06
N VAL A 75 1.04 11.03 5.81
CA VAL A 75 0.99 12.35 5.15
C VAL A 75 -0.20 12.47 4.20
N TRP A 76 -0.82 11.33 3.89
CA TRP A 76 -2.00 11.22 3.05
C TRP A 76 -2.68 9.88 3.30
N TRP A 77 -4.01 9.83 3.24
CA TRP A 77 -4.78 8.58 3.25
C TRP A 77 -6.09 8.74 2.48
N TYR A 78 -6.60 7.63 1.95
CA TYR A 78 -7.85 7.54 1.22
C TYR A 78 -8.49 6.17 1.40
N GLY A 79 -9.75 6.13 1.82
CA GLY A 79 -10.51 4.89 1.99
C GLY A 79 -11.70 4.81 1.04
N SER A 80 -11.80 3.72 0.27
CA SER A 80 -12.89 3.50 -0.68
C SER A 80 -12.97 2.04 -1.14
N ALA A 81 -13.80 1.77 -2.16
CA ALA A 81 -13.74 0.54 -2.93
C ALA A 81 -12.34 0.38 -3.59
N THR A 82 -11.92 -0.87 -3.80
CA THR A 82 -10.55 -1.22 -4.25
C THR A 82 -10.13 -0.45 -5.49
N LEU A 83 -10.98 -0.39 -6.52
CA LEU A 83 -10.72 0.34 -7.75
C LEU A 83 -10.35 1.82 -7.49
N TRP A 84 -11.15 2.51 -6.68
CA TRP A 84 -10.95 3.93 -6.40
C TRP A 84 -9.72 4.18 -5.52
N ALA A 85 -9.48 3.31 -4.54
CA ALA A 85 -8.29 3.42 -3.68
C ALA A 85 -6.99 3.20 -4.46
N LEU A 86 -6.96 2.22 -5.37
CA LEU A 86 -5.82 1.98 -6.26
C LEU A 86 -5.57 3.17 -7.19
N ARG A 87 -6.62 3.69 -7.83
CA ARG A 87 -6.50 4.88 -8.68
C ARG A 87 -6.01 6.10 -7.92
N ALA A 88 -6.50 6.31 -6.70
CA ALA A 88 -6.10 7.44 -5.87
C ALA A 88 -4.59 7.40 -5.55
N VAL A 89 -4.06 6.23 -5.13
CA VAL A 89 -2.63 6.11 -4.82
C VAL A 89 -1.77 6.18 -6.08
N PHE A 90 -2.24 5.67 -7.21
CA PHE A 90 -1.51 5.75 -8.48
C PHE A 90 -1.41 7.16 -9.07
N GLN A 91 -2.29 8.07 -8.65
CA GLN A 91 -2.28 9.48 -9.02
C GLN A 91 -1.60 10.36 -7.98
N LEU A 92 -1.19 9.79 -6.84
CA LEU A 92 -0.49 10.53 -5.80
C LEU A 92 0.87 11.01 -6.33
N ALA A 93 1.11 12.32 -6.23
CA ALA A 93 2.37 12.90 -6.65
C ALA A 93 3.53 12.26 -5.85
N PRO A 94 4.65 11.88 -6.50
CA PRO A 94 5.75 11.24 -5.82
C PRO A 94 6.42 12.21 -4.82
N PRO A 95 7.11 11.70 -3.78
CA PRO A 95 7.88 12.53 -2.87
C PRO A 95 8.86 13.43 -3.63
N GLY A 96 8.97 14.70 -3.22
CA GLY A 96 9.78 15.71 -3.90
C GLY A 96 9.06 16.50 -5.00
N ASP A 97 7.88 16.07 -5.46
CA ASP A 97 7.00 16.91 -6.30
C ASP A 97 6.34 18.01 -5.45
N LEU A 98 6.18 19.22 -6.00
CA LEU A 98 5.56 20.36 -5.31
C LEU A 98 4.10 20.09 -4.88
N ARG A 99 3.41 19.16 -5.54
CA ARG A 99 2.04 18.76 -5.23
C ARG A 99 1.97 17.60 -4.24
N ALA A 100 3.11 17.04 -3.83
CA ALA A 100 3.14 15.91 -2.92
C ALA A 100 2.65 16.35 -1.53
N PRO A 101 1.72 15.59 -0.92
CA PRO A 101 1.38 15.78 0.49
C PRO A 101 2.63 15.54 1.34
N HIS A 102 2.92 16.48 2.23
CA HIS A 102 4.13 16.48 3.05
C HIS A 102 3.86 16.76 4.53
N LEU A 103 2.63 17.16 4.90
CA LEU A 103 2.29 17.45 6.29
C LEU A 103 1.90 16.16 7.02
N PRO A 104 2.63 15.72 8.05
CA PRO A 104 2.28 14.54 8.80
C PRO A 104 1.02 14.77 9.65
N MET A 105 0.22 13.73 9.77
CA MET A 105 -0.95 13.67 10.64
C MET A 105 -1.01 12.31 11.35
N PRO A 106 -1.66 12.20 12.53
CA PRO A 106 -1.87 10.92 13.18
C PRO A 106 -2.58 9.95 12.23
N ALA A 107 -2.06 8.73 12.13
CA ALA A 107 -2.63 7.70 11.27
C ALA A 107 -4.03 7.31 11.78
N PRO A 108 -5.08 7.39 10.92
CA PRO A 108 -6.39 6.86 11.26
C PRO A 108 -6.31 5.36 11.57
N GLY A 109 -7.19 4.87 12.47
CA GLY A 109 -7.21 3.46 12.85
C GLY A 109 -7.41 2.50 11.66
N CYS A 110 -8.07 2.95 10.59
CA CYS A 110 -8.26 2.15 9.38
C CYS A 110 -6.97 1.91 8.57
N CYS A 111 -5.93 2.74 8.76
CA CYS A 111 -4.61 2.56 8.15
C CYS A 111 -3.78 1.47 8.85
N ARG A 112 -4.27 0.93 9.97
CA ARG A 112 -3.58 -0.13 10.71
C ARG A 112 -4.17 -1.49 10.35
N LEU A 113 -3.30 -2.47 10.18
CA LEU A 113 -3.68 -3.87 10.14
C LEU A 113 -3.72 -4.41 11.58
N ALA A 114 -4.79 -5.12 11.92
CA ALA A 114 -4.92 -5.73 13.23
C ALA A 114 -3.81 -6.79 13.43
N PRO A 115 -3.14 -6.85 14.60
CA PRO A 115 -2.04 -7.79 14.84
C PRO A 115 -2.41 -9.25 14.52
N GLU A 116 -3.66 -9.62 14.77
CA GLU A 116 -4.20 -10.98 14.59
C GLU A 116 -4.30 -11.38 13.11
N LEU A 117 -4.27 -10.40 12.20
CA LEU A 117 -4.26 -10.62 10.76
C LEU A 117 -2.85 -10.77 10.19
N THR A 118 -1.81 -10.39 10.93
CA THR A 118 -0.43 -10.34 10.39
C THR A 118 0.20 -11.72 10.12
N LYS A 119 -0.46 -12.82 10.50
CA LYS A 119 0.03 -14.20 10.34
C LYS A 119 -1.07 -15.15 9.87
N PRO A 120 -0.78 -16.12 8.99
CA PRO A 120 0.47 -16.30 8.24
C PRO A 120 0.65 -15.23 7.15
N LEU A 121 1.90 -14.84 6.90
CA LEU A 121 2.30 -13.83 5.93
C LEU A 121 3.07 -14.48 4.77
N VAL A 122 2.65 -14.22 3.53
CA VAL A 122 3.41 -14.56 2.32
C VAL A 122 3.83 -13.25 1.64
N VAL A 123 5.12 -13.08 1.40
CA VAL A 123 5.68 -11.90 0.73
C VAL A 123 6.02 -12.23 -0.71
N ARG A 124 5.55 -11.41 -1.64
CA ARG A 124 5.92 -11.46 -3.06
C ARG A 124 6.66 -10.16 -3.41
N PRO A 125 8.00 -10.17 -3.40
CA PRO A 125 8.77 -9.01 -3.81
C PRO A 125 8.55 -8.70 -5.29
N PRO A 126 8.76 -7.44 -5.72
CA PRO A 126 8.76 -7.11 -7.13
C PRO A 126 9.87 -7.90 -7.83
N ARG A 127 9.60 -8.34 -9.07
CA ARG A 127 10.65 -8.94 -9.91
C ARG A 127 11.68 -7.85 -10.23
N PHE A 128 12.80 -7.88 -9.52
CA PHE A 128 13.93 -6.98 -9.74
C PHE A 128 14.64 -7.34 -11.04
N SER A 129 14.76 -6.35 -11.93
CA SER A 129 15.76 -6.31 -13.01
C SER A 129 16.50 -5.00 -12.79
N GLY A 130 17.76 -5.08 -12.38
CA GLY A 130 18.48 -4.02 -11.66
C GLY A 130 18.40 -2.60 -12.25
N ARG A 131 18.29 -1.63 -11.34
CA ARG A 131 19.17 -0.46 -11.24
C ARG A 131 19.14 0.02 -9.79
N LEU A 132 20.33 0.13 -9.19
CA LEU A 132 20.57 1.04 -8.07
C LEU A 132 20.48 2.47 -8.63
N CYS A 133 19.99 3.37 -7.79
CA CYS A 133 19.69 4.78 -8.05
C CYS A 133 20.68 5.48 -8.99
#